data_AF-V8D4C3-F1
#
_entry.id   AF-V8D4C3-F1
#
_cell.length_a   1.000
_cell.length_b   1.000
_cell.length_c   1.000
_cell.angle_alpha   90.00
_cell.angle_beta   90.00
_cell.angle_gamma   90.00
#
_symmetry.space_group_name_H-M   'P 1'
#
loop_
_entity.id
_entity.type
_entity.pdbx_description
1 polymer ?
#
loop_
_entity_poly.entity_id
_entity_poly.type
_entity_poly.pdbx_seq_one_letter_code
_entity_poly.pdbx_strand_id
1 'polypeptide(L)'
;MTHVVETGRSAAVFALVGFIVTYGITRWITRSIRARSENTPDDAEAASGGPVNDIYIGGVHIHHQVWGILLILTAGLLEFRFQPDPPWREVLAAAFGIGAALALDEFALWLHLEDVYWSEEGRKSIDAVMIATVFGVAMLVGTTPLGGIDEGNPSSTSVAITAAIVLVHVAYSVICLLKGKLATGLIGLPVPLLGLIGALRLAHPTSYWARRFYSERKLERAERRFELYVGRRDRMRDLVGGREQRTP
;
A
#
# COMPACT_ATOMS: atom_id res chain seq x y z
N MET A 1 4.76 -26.04 -0.41
CA MET A 1 5.23 -25.39 -1.65
C MET A 1 4.60 -25.97 -2.90
N THR A 2 4.31 -27.27 -2.96
CA THR A 2 3.62 -27.95 -4.09
C THR A 2 2.27 -27.32 -4.46
N HIS A 3 1.40 -27.03 -3.48
CA HIS A 3 0.10 -26.38 -3.75
C HIS A 3 0.16 -24.93 -4.29
N VAL A 4 1.27 -24.21 -4.12
CA VAL A 4 1.41 -22.82 -4.62
C VAL A 4 1.86 -22.81 -6.09
N VAL A 5 2.69 -23.77 -6.47
CA VAL A 5 3.14 -23.97 -7.85
C VAL A 5 1.99 -24.52 -8.71
N GLU A 6 1.20 -25.48 -8.19
CA GLU A 6 0.06 -26.08 -8.90
C GLU A 6 -1.12 -25.13 -9.12
N THR A 7 -1.30 -24.12 -8.28
CA THR A 7 -2.42 -23.16 -8.39
C THR A 7 -2.14 -21.97 -9.30
N GLY A 8 -0.96 -21.90 -9.93
CA GLY A 8 -0.53 -20.75 -10.74
C GLY A 8 -0.27 -19.48 -9.93
N ARG A 9 -0.24 -19.57 -8.59
CA ARG A 9 -0.12 -18.43 -7.67
C ARG A 9 1.32 -18.13 -7.26
N SER A 10 2.28 -18.96 -7.66
CA SER A 10 3.71 -18.80 -7.32
C SER A 10 4.24 -17.44 -7.75
N ALA A 11 3.98 -17.00 -8.98
CA ALA A 11 4.38 -15.68 -9.47
C ALA A 11 3.88 -14.54 -8.56
N ALA A 12 2.59 -14.53 -8.22
CA ALA A 12 2.01 -13.52 -7.33
C ALA A 12 2.64 -13.53 -5.92
N VAL A 13 3.02 -14.70 -5.39
CA VAL A 13 3.70 -14.81 -4.09
C VAL A 13 5.07 -14.16 -4.17
N PHE A 14 5.85 -14.50 -5.20
CA PHE A 14 7.20 -13.97 -5.37
C PHE A 14 7.20 -12.46 -5.62
N ALA A 15 6.22 -11.94 -6.37
CA ALA A 15 6.01 -10.50 -6.51
C ALA A 15 5.71 -9.83 -5.17
N LEU A 16 4.79 -10.39 -4.37
CA LEU A 16 4.43 -9.82 -3.07
C LEU A 16 5.60 -9.87 -2.08
N VAL A 17 6.33 -10.99 -2.02
CA VAL A 17 7.50 -11.16 -1.16
C VAL A 17 8.60 -10.18 -1.57
N GLY A 18 8.93 -10.11 -2.87
CA GLY A 18 9.91 -9.15 -3.40
C GLY A 18 9.54 -7.71 -3.04
N PHE A 19 8.26 -7.36 -3.16
CA PHE A 19 7.75 -6.05 -2.79
C PHE A 19 7.89 -5.75 -1.29
N ILE A 20 7.32 -6.59 -0.42
CA ILE A 20 7.29 -6.35 1.04
C ILE A 20 8.71 -6.31 1.61
N VAL A 21 9.57 -7.26 1.20
CA VAL A 21 10.95 -7.34 1.69
C VAL A 21 11.74 -6.12 1.27
N THR A 22 11.67 -5.73 0.00
CA THR A 22 12.40 -4.56 -0.51
C THR A 22 11.93 -3.29 0.18
N TYR A 23 10.61 -3.05 0.26
CA TYR A 23 10.08 -1.88 0.95
C TYR A 23 10.45 -1.86 2.44
N GLY A 24 10.43 -3.00 3.11
CA GLY A 24 10.86 -3.12 4.50
C GLY A 24 12.33 -2.72 4.68
N ILE A 25 13.19 -3.15 3.76
CA ILE A 25 14.62 -2.84 3.75
C ILE A 25 14.86 -1.35 3.45
N THR A 26 14.28 -0.80 2.38
CA THR A 26 14.45 0.63 2.03
C THR A 26 14.01 1.51 3.19
N ARG A 27 12.84 1.21 3.76
CA ARG A 27 12.29 1.97 4.89
C ARG A 27 13.14 1.87 6.14
N TRP A 28 13.72 0.71 6.41
CA TRP A 28 14.65 0.53 7.53
C TRP A 28 15.94 1.33 7.33
N ILE A 29 16.50 1.32 6.12
CA ILE A 29 17.70 2.10 5.77
C ILE A 29 17.43 3.60 5.98
N THR A 30 16.39 4.16 5.38
CA THR A 30 16.06 5.59 5.49
C THR A 30 15.83 6.01 6.94
N ARG A 31 15.15 5.17 7.74
CA ARG A 31 14.96 5.43 9.17
C ARG A 31 16.27 5.39 9.95
N SER A 32 17.16 4.45 9.66
CA SER A 32 18.44 4.33 10.35
C SER A 32 19.36 5.53 10.07
N ILE A 33 19.31 6.08 8.85
CA ILE A 33 20.06 7.28 8.46
C ILE A 33 19.52 8.50 9.22
N ARG A 34 18.19 8.71 9.21
CA ARG A 34 17.57 9.81 9.93
C ARG A 34 17.83 9.77 11.44
N ALA A 35 17.70 8.59 12.05
CA ALA A 35 17.96 8.41 13.48
C ALA A 35 19.44 8.66 13.85
N ARG A 36 20.39 8.38 12.95
CA ARG A 36 21.80 8.75 13.16
C ARG A 36 22.03 10.25 13.02
N SER A 37 21.45 10.88 12.00
CA SER A 37 21.55 12.33 11.76
C SER A 37 20.99 13.16 12.91
N GLU A 38 19.93 12.70 13.59
CA GLU A 38 19.34 13.38 14.74
C GLU A 38 20.19 13.24 16.03
N ASN A 39 20.99 12.17 16.15
CA ASN A 39 21.80 11.89 17.36
C ASN A 39 23.24 12.42 17.28
N THR A 40 23.78 12.69 16.09
CA THR A 40 25.15 13.19 15.92
C THR A 40 25.20 14.32 14.87
N PRO A 41 24.96 15.58 15.27
CA PRO A 41 24.87 16.71 14.34
C PRO A 41 26.17 17.02 13.58
N ASP A 42 27.32 16.78 14.20
CA ASP A 42 28.64 17.11 13.64
C ASP A 42 29.17 16.06 12.64
N ASP A 43 28.54 14.88 12.57
CA ASP A 43 28.92 13.76 11.68
C ASP A 43 27.93 13.57 10.50
N ALA A 44 27.09 14.58 10.22
CA ALA A 44 26.08 14.49 9.15
C ALA A 44 26.70 14.20 7.76
N GLU A 45 27.94 14.63 7.53
CA GLU A 45 28.70 14.27 6.32
C GLU A 45 29.01 12.77 6.24
N ALA A 46 29.27 12.10 7.37
CA ALA A 46 29.52 10.65 7.42
C ALA A 46 28.23 9.80 7.38
N ALA A 47 27.08 10.38 7.75
CA ALA A 47 25.78 9.71 7.69
C ALA A 47 25.27 9.46 6.25
N SER A 48 25.85 10.15 5.26
CA SER A 48 25.62 9.92 3.82
C SER A 48 26.20 8.59 3.31
N GLY A 49 27.01 7.89 4.11
CA GLY A 49 27.66 6.61 3.77
C GLY A 49 26.80 5.37 4.00
N GLY A 50 25.52 5.40 3.63
CA GLY A 50 24.72 4.18 3.53
C GLY A 50 25.13 3.35 2.30
N PRO A 51 24.86 2.03 2.23
CA PRO A 51 25.23 1.18 1.09
C PRO A 51 24.51 1.53 -0.23
N VAL A 52 23.68 2.57 -0.25
CA VAL A 52 23.01 3.12 -1.43
C VAL A 52 23.50 4.54 -1.60
N ASN A 53 24.59 4.70 -2.35
CA ASN A 53 25.11 6.02 -2.70
C ASN A 53 24.18 6.68 -3.72
N ASP A 54 24.02 8.00 -3.61
CA ASP A 54 23.39 8.82 -4.63
C ASP A 54 24.11 8.63 -5.97
N ILE A 55 23.38 8.15 -6.97
CA ILE A 55 23.94 7.90 -8.30
C ILE A 55 23.81 9.20 -9.11
N TYR A 56 24.94 9.78 -9.50
CA TYR A 56 24.99 10.92 -10.40
C TYR A 56 25.45 10.49 -11.80
N ILE A 57 24.65 10.75 -12.83
CA ILE A 57 25.05 10.56 -14.23
C ILE A 57 24.97 11.93 -14.91
N GLY A 58 26.11 12.44 -15.40
CA GLY A 58 26.16 13.73 -16.09
C GLY A 58 25.75 14.93 -15.21
N GLY A 59 25.94 14.84 -13.89
CA GLY A 59 25.53 15.88 -12.92
C GLY A 59 24.06 15.79 -12.48
N VAL A 60 23.29 14.81 -12.94
CA VAL A 60 21.89 14.60 -12.54
C VAL A 60 21.82 13.48 -11.50
N HIS A 61 21.16 13.76 -10.36
CA HIS A 61 20.88 12.78 -9.33
C HIS A 61 19.77 11.82 -9.76
N ILE A 62 20.09 10.53 -9.80
CA ILE A 62 19.17 9.47 -10.16
C ILE A 62 18.60 8.86 -8.89
N HIS A 63 17.32 9.12 -8.66
CA HIS A 63 16.57 8.50 -7.58
C HIS A 63 16.46 6.99 -7.85
N HIS A 64 16.53 6.16 -6.80
CA HIS A 64 16.35 4.71 -6.89
C HIS A 64 15.04 4.29 -7.56
N GLN A 65 14.06 5.19 -7.52
CA GLN A 65 12.80 5.08 -8.23
C GLN A 65 12.96 4.80 -9.73
N VAL A 66 13.96 5.39 -10.40
CA VAL A 66 14.21 5.19 -11.83
C VAL A 66 14.57 3.73 -12.12
N TRP A 67 15.42 3.14 -11.27
CA TRP A 67 15.76 1.72 -11.37
C TRP A 67 14.56 0.83 -11.09
N GLY A 68 13.70 1.23 -10.14
CA GLY A 68 12.42 0.57 -9.89
C GLY A 68 11.54 0.51 -11.14
N ILE A 69 11.35 1.63 -11.83
CA ILE A 69 10.57 1.73 -13.07
C ILE A 69 11.17 0.84 -14.16
N LEU A 70 12.48 0.91 -14.39
CA LEU A 70 13.16 0.08 -15.40
C LEU A 70 12.99 -1.41 -15.11
N LEU A 71 13.04 -1.81 -13.84
CA LEU A 71 12.87 -3.20 -13.43
C LEU A 71 11.41 -3.67 -13.67
N ILE A 72 10.41 -2.85 -13.35
CA ILE A 72 8.99 -3.12 -13.64
C ILE A 72 8.77 -3.30 -15.15
N LEU A 73 9.25 -2.36 -15.96
CA LEU A 73 9.06 -2.37 -17.41
C LEU A 73 9.73 -3.58 -18.05
N THR A 74 10.97 -3.88 -17.64
CA THR A 74 11.73 -5.01 -18.16
C THR A 74 11.10 -6.34 -17.76
N ALA A 75 10.77 -6.51 -16.48
CA ALA A 75 10.14 -7.74 -15.99
C ALA A 75 8.78 -7.98 -16.65
N GLY A 76 7.93 -6.95 -16.73
CA GLY A 76 6.63 -7.04 -17.38
C GLY A 76 6.72 -7.33 -18.88
N LEU A 77 7.64 -6.67 -19.60
CA LEU A 77 7.86 -6.90 -21.02
C LEU A 77 8.34 -8.33 -21.31
N LEU A 78 9.30 -8.83 -20.51
CA LEU A 78 9.80 -10.19 -20.64
C LEU A 78 8.71 -11.23 -20.36
N GLU A 79 7.89 -11.01 -19.32
CA GLU A 79 6.76 -11.89 -19.02
C GLU A 79 5.73 -11.90 -20.16
N PHE A 80 5.32 -10.73 -20.66
CA PHE A 80 4.36 -10.64 -21.76
C PHE A 80 4.87 -11.25 -23.06
N ARG A 81 6.17 -11.11 -23.35
CA ARG A 81 6.75 -11.62 -24.59
C ARG A 81 7.01 -13.11 -24.55
N PHE A 82 7.53 -13.62 -23.44
CA PHE A 82 8.12 -14.95 -23.38
C PHE A 82 7.34 -15.94 -22.51
N GLN A 83 6.51 -15.47 -21.57
CA GLN A 83 5.73 -16.29 -20.64
C GLN A 83 6.49 -17.53 -20.13
N PRO A 84 7.72 -17.33 -19.61
CA PRO A 84 8.62 -18.45 -19.41
C PRO A 84 8.07 -19.44 -18.37
N ASP A 85 8.57 -20.67 -18.43
CA ASP A 85 8.25 -21.70 -17.45
C ASP A 85 8.90 -21.39 -16.09
N PRO A 86 8.37 -21.95 -14.99
CA PRO A 86 9.05 -21.91 -13.70
C PRO A 86 10.48 -22.48 -13.81
N PRO A 87 11.48 -21.88 -13.12
CA PRO A 87 11.36 -20.84 -12.10
C PRO A 87 11.42 -19.38 -12.64
N TRP A 88 11.53 -19.19 -13.95
CA TRP A 88 11.79 -17.86 -14.51
C TRP A 88 10.61 -16.92 -14.41
N ARG A 89 9.39 -17.46 -14.42
CA ARG A 89 8.19 -16.68 -14.11
C ARG A 89 8.24 -16.10 -12.71
N GLU A 90 8.65 -16.89 -11.71
CA GLU A 90 8.78 -16.44 -10.32
C GLU A 90 9.90 -15.41 -10.16
N VAL A 91 11.01 -15.56 -10.91
CA VAL A 91 12.10 -14.57 -10.92
C VAL A 91 11.63 -13.25 -11.51
N LEU A 92 10.93 -13.27 -12.65
CA LEU A 92 10.36 -12.05 -13.25
C LEU A 92 9.33 -11.40 -12.32
N ALA A 93 8.51 -12.21 -11.65
CA ALA A 93 7.54 -11.71 -10.69
C ALA A 93 8.23 -11.06 -9.46
N ALA A 94 9.27 -11.69 -8.91
CA ALA A 94 10.07 -11.10 -7.83
C ALA A 94 10.73 -9.78 -8.27
N ALA A 95 11.33 -9.75 -9.46
CA ALA A 95 11.91 -8.54 -10.04
C ALA A 95 10.86 -7.42 -10.18
N PHE A 96 9.67 -7.75 -10.67
CA PHE A 96 8.54 -6.82 -10.74
C PHE A 96 8.18 -6.27 -9.35
N GLY A 97 8.07 -7.15 -8.35
CA GLY A 97 7.78 -6.77 -6.96
C GLY A 97 8.83 -5.84 -6.34
N ILE A 98 10.11 -6.16 -6.53
CA ILE A 98 11.24 -5.32 -6.10
C ILE A 98 11.16 -3.95 -6.78
N GLY A 99 10.93 -3.93 -8.10
CA GLY A 99 10.85 -2.69 -8.87
C GLY A 99 9.69 -1.81 -8.42
N ALA A 100 8.53 -2.42 -8.16
CA ALA A 100 7.36 -1.73 -7.61
C ALA A 100 7.62 -1.14 -6.22
N ALA A 101 8.35 -1.84 -5.35
CA ALA A 101 8.70 -1.32 -4.03
C ALA A 101 9.63 -0.11 -4.13
N LEU A 102 10.69 -0.20 -4.95
CA LEU A 102 11.59 0.93 -5.20
C LEU A 102 10.86 2.12 -5.83
N ALA A 103 9.91 1.86 -6.73
CA ALA A 103 9.13 2.90 -7.38
C ALA A 103 8.14 3.61 -6.43
N LEU A 104 7.60 2.89 -5.44
CA LEU A 104 6.61 3.42 -4.50
C LEU A 104 7.20 3.96 -3.19
N ASP A 105 8.46 3.66 -2.88
CA ASP A 105 9.14 4.09 -1.64
C ASP A 105 9.05 5.62 -1.44
N GLU A 106 9.14 6.36 -2.54
CA GLU A 106 9.06 7.83 -2.59
C GLU A 106 7.82 8.35 -3.33
N PHE A 107 6.72 7.60 -3.32
CA PHE A 107 5.49 7.95 -4.05
C PHE A 107 5.00 9.40 -3.82
N ALA A 108 5.28 9.98 -2.66
CA ALA A 108 4.95 11.38 -2.36
C ALA A 108 5.64 12.38 -3.31
N LEU A 109 6.93 12.18 -3.62
CA LEU A 109 7.72 13.03 -4.53
C LEU A 109 7.20 12.93 -5.98
N TRP A 110 6.69 11.76 -6.36
CA TRP A 110 6.10 11.53 -7.69
C TRP A 110 4.74 12.21 -7.87
N LEU A 111 3.92 12.22 -6.83
CA LEU A 111 2.58 12.78 -6.89
C LEU A 111 2.59 14.31 -6.71
N HIS A 112 3.49 14.86 -5.90
CA HIS A 112 3.59 16.28 -5.60
C HIS A 112 5.05 16.73 -5.79
N LEU A 113 5.32 17.39 -6.90
CA LEU A 113 6.65 17.86 -7.32
C LEU A 113 7.20 19.07 -6.52
N GLU A 114 6.49 19.52 -5.48
CA GLU A 114 6.93 20.65 -4.64
C GLU A 114 7.22 20.20 -3.21
N ASP A 115 8.47 20.44 -2.82
CA ASP A 115 9.17 20.15 -1.57
C ASP A 115 8.64 20.96 -0.36
N VAL A 116 7.32 21.04 -0.18
CA VAL A 116 6.67 21.94 0.81
C VAL A 116 5.70 21.19 1.73
N TYR A 117 5.89 19.89 1.94
CA TYR A 117 5.00 19.10 2.81
C TYR A 117 5.69 18.29 3.91
N TRP A 118 6.90 18.72 4.32
CA TRP A 118 7.88 18.10 5.23
C TRP A 118 7.42 17.58 6.63
N SER A 119 6.12 17.46 6.93
CA SER A 119 5.65 16.76 8.14
C SER A 119 4.79 15.51 7.86
N GLU A 120 4.49 15.22 6.59
CA GLU A 120 3.61 14.10 6.22
C GLU A 120 4.18 13.10 5.19
N GLU A 121 5.42 13.25 4.73
CA GLU A 121 6.03 12.39 3.69
C GLU A 121 5.93 10.89 3.99
N GLY A 122 5.98 10.51 5.26
CA GLY A 122 5.76 9.13 5.67
C GLY A 122 4.34 8.61 5.41
N ARG A 123 3.30 9.45 5.41
CA ARG A 123 1.89 9.01 5.33
C ARG A 123 1.50 8.56 3.92
N LYS A 124 1.81 9.36 2.90
CA LYS A 124 1.37 9.08 1.52
C LYS A 124 2.07 7.87 0.90
N SER A 125 3.37 7.69 1.17
CA SER A 125 4.13 6.49 0.75
C SER A 125 3.60 5.23 1.46
N ILE A 126 3.34 5.30 2.78
CA ILE A 126 2.72 4.18 3.52
C ILE A 126 1.34 3.83 2.96
N ASP A 127 0.51 4.81 2.61
CA ASP A 127 -0.81 4.54 2.02
C ASP A 127 -0.68 3.83 0.67
N ALA A 128 0.17 4.30 -0.24
CA ALA A 128 0.38 3.64 -1.54
C ALA A 128 0.89 2.20 -1.40
N VAL A 129 1.83 1.96 -0.49
CA VAL A 129 2.39 0.63 -0.22
C VAL A 129 1.37 -0.30 0.43
N MET A 130 0.58 0.21 1.37
CA MET A 130 -0.52 -0.55 1.99
C MET A 130 -1.53 -0.98 0.93
N ILE A 131 -1.86 -0.10 0.00
CA ILE A 131 -2.76 -0.40 -1.12
C ILE A 131 -2.15 -1.49 -2.01
N ALA A 132 -0.91 -1.32 -2.46
CA ALA A 132 -0.21 -2.31 -3.29
C ALA A 132 -0.12 -3.68 -2.60
N THR A 133 0.17 -3.70 -1.30
CA THR A 133 0.23 -4.93 -0.48
C THR A 133 -1.15 -5.60 -0.41
N VAL A 134 -2.20 -4.84 -0.18
CA VAL A 134 -3.58 -5.35 -0.12
C VAL A 134 -4.01 -5.94 -1.46
N PHE A 135 -3.71 -5.26 -2.56
CA PHE A 135 -3.96 -5.79 -3.91
C PHE A 135 -3.16 -7.08 -4.17
N GLY A 136 -1.88 -7.11 -3.79
CA GLY A 136 -1.04 -8.31 -3.93
C GLY A 136 -1.59 -9.50 -3.13
N VAL A 137 -2.00 -9.28 -1.87
CA VAL A 137 -2.65 -10.30 -1.04
C VAL A 137 -3.99 -10.74 -1.66
N ALA A 138 -4.78 -9.81 -2.21
CA ALA A 138 -6.04 -10.13 -2.87
C ALA A 138 -5.85 -11.12 -4.04
N MET A 139 -4.83 -10.90 -4.86
CA MET A 139 -4.47 -11.79 -5.96
C MET A 139 -4.07 -13.19 -5.49
N LEU A 140 -3.53 -13.33 -4.26
CA LEU A 140 -3.16 -14.62 -3.68
C LEU A 140 -4.33 -15.41 -3.10
N VAL A 141 -5.30 -14.72 -2.50
CA VAL A 141 -6.47 -15.37 -1.91
C VAL A 141 -7.31 -16.03 -3.01
N GLY A 142 -7.24 -15.53 -4.25
CA GLY A 142 -7.96 -16.10 -5.39
C GLY A 142 -9.48 -16.02 -5.22
N THR A 143 -9.94 -15.23 -4.25
CA THR A 143 -11.30 -14.73 -4.23
C THR A 143 -11.38 -13.73 -5.36
N THR A 144 -11.80 -14.17 -6.54
CA THR A 144 -12.52 -13.24 -7.39
C THR A 144 -13.61 -12.64 -6.49
N PRO A 145 -13.65 -11.31 -6.28
CA PRO A 145 -14.73 -10.68 -5.51
C PRO A 145 -16.12 -10.98 -6.12
N LEU A 146 -16.11 -11.55 -7.33
CA LEU A 146 -17.21 -12.00 -8.17
C LEU A 146 -17.73 -13.41 -7.84
N GLY A 147 -17.08 -14.16 -6.93
CA GLY A 147 -17.45 -15.55 -6.64
C GLY A 147 -16.97 -16.52 -7.72
N GLY A 148 -16.66 -17.75 -7.30
CA GLY A 148 -16.27 -18.85 -8.20
C GLY A 148 -17.39 -19.13 -9.18
N ILE A 149 -17.22 -18.64 -10.40
CA ILE A 149 -18.08 -18.99 -11.52
C ILE A 149 -17.56 -20.36 -11.99
N ASP A 150 -18.43 -21.37 -12.04
CA ASP A 150 -18.15 -22.57 -12.81
C ASP A 150 -17.89 -22.14 -14.26
N GLU A 151 -16.63 -22.17 -14.69
CA GLU A 151 -16.17 -21.62 -15.97
C GLU A 151 -16.77 -22.35 -17.19
N GLY A 152 -17.52 -23.44 -16.97
CA GLY A 152 -18.05 -24.30 -18.03
C GLY A 152 -19.41 -23.89 -18.61
N ASN A 153 -20.35 -23.32 -17.83
CA ASN A 153 -21.68 -22.88 -18.29
C ASN A 153 -22.46 -22.12 -17.19
N PRO A 154 -22.32 -20.80 -17.04
CA PRO A 154 -23.01 -20.08 -15.99
C PRO A 154 -24.51 -19.96 -16.31
N SER A 155 -25.35 -20.58 -15.46
CA SER A 155 -26.80 -20.34 -15.48
C SER A 155 -27.13 -18.84 -15.33
N SER A 156 -28.26 -18.38 -15.86
CA SER A 156 -28.72 -16.99 -15.66
C SER A 156 -28.82 -16.61 -14.17
N THR A 157 -29.17 -17.59 -13.32
CA THR A 157 -29.18 -17.46 -11.87
C THR A 157 -27.79 -17.21 -11.29
N SER A 158 -26.75 -17.94 -11.72
CA SER A 158 -25.38 -17.74 -11.21
C SER A 158 -24.81 -16.39 -11.66
N VAL A 159 -25.10 -15.95 -12.89
CA VAL A 159 -24.76 -14.60 -13.36
C VAL A 159 -25.43 -13.52 -12.50
N ALA A 160 -26.73 -13.66 -12.22
CA ALA A 160 -27.47 -12.71 -11.39
C ALA A 160 -26.93 -12.65 -9.95
N ILE A 161 -26.60 -13.80 -9.36
CA ILE A 161 -26.01 -13.89 -8.02
C ILE A 161 -24.62 -13.23 -7.99
N THR A 162 -23.75 -13.55 -8.95
CA THR A 162 -22.43 -12.92 -9.08
C THR A 162 -22.56 -11.40 -9.25
N ALA A 163 -23.43 -10.93 -10.14
CA ALA A 163 -23.68 -9.50 -10.32
C ALA A 163 -24.16 -8.82 -9.04
N ALA A 164 -25.08 -9.45 -8.28
CA ALA A 164 -25.55 -8.93 -7.01
C ALA A 164 -24.41 -8.84 -5.96
N ILE A 165 -23.57 -9.87 -5.87
CA ILE A 165 -22.41 -9.88 -4.98
C ILE A 165 -21.46 -8.74 -5.33
N VAL A 166 -21.12 -8.58 -6.62
CA VAL A 166 -20.25 -7.50 -7.10
C VAL A 166 -20.82 -6.13 -6.78
N LEU A 167 -22.12 -5.92 -7.02
CA LEU A 167 -22.78 -4.66 -6.73
C LEU A 167 -22.71 -4.33 -5.24
N VAL A 168 -22.91 -5.32 -4.36
CA VAL A 168 -22.72 -5.14 -2.91
C VAL A 168 -21.27 -4.78 -2.57
N HIS A 169 -20.30 -5.43 -3.23
CA HIS A 169 -18.86 -5.17 -3.03
C HIS A 169 -18.45 -3.75 -3.43
N VAL A 170 -18.89 -3.34 -4.60
CA VAL A 170 -18.69 -1.98 -5.11
C VAL A 170 -19.40 -0.97 -4.19
N ALA A 171 -20.63 -1.26 -3.77
CA ALA A 171 -21.42 -0.36 -2.92
C ALA A 171 -20.72 -0.08 -1.58
N TYR A 172 -20.29 -1.09 -0.82
CA TYR A 172 -19.61 -0.83 0.44
C TYR A 172 -18.24 -0.18 0.25
N SER A 173 -17.53 -0.48 -0.85
CA SER A 173 -16.24 0.14 -1.18
C SER A 173 -16.42 1.63 -1.44
N VAL A 174 -17.42 2.01 -2.25
CA VAL A 174 -17.81 3.40 -2.48
C VAL A 174 -18.21 4.08 -1.17
N ILE A 175 -18.99 3.43 -0.30
CA ILE A 175 -19.33 3.99 1.01
C ILE A 175 -18.07 4.23 1.85
N CYS A 176 -17.10 3.32 1.85
CA CYS A 176 -15.83 3.52 2.55
C CYS A 176 -15.04 4.72 2.00
N LEU A 177 -14.98 4.87 0.68
CA LEU A 177 -14.33 6.01 0.02
C LEU A 177 -15.00 7.33 0.41
N LEU A 178 -16.33 7.41 0.28
CA LEU A 178 -17.10 8.61 0.63
C LEU A 178 -16.96 8.97 2.12
N LYS A 179 -16.73 7.97 2.97
CA LYS A 179 -16.47 8.11 4.42
C LYS A 179 -15.02 8.47 4.75
N GLY A 180 -14.14 8.66 3.77
CA GLY A 180 -12.72 8.97 3.97
C GLY A 180 -11.92 7.79 4.54
N LYS A 181 -12.30 6.55 4.21
CA LYS A 181 -11.66 5.31 4.71
C LYS A 181 -11.05 4.50 3.56
N LEU A 182 -10.12 5.11 2.83
CA LEU A 182 -9.44 4.50 1.68
C LEU A 182 -8.86 3.12 2.04
N ALA A 183 -8.08 3.03 3.12
CA ALA A 183 -7.48 1.78 3.57
C ALA A 183 -8.51 0.69 3.87
N THR A 184 -9.59 0.99 4.62
CA THR A 184 -10.61 -0.01 4.94
C THR A 184 -11.45 -0.42 3.73
N GLY A 185 -11.71 0.52 2.80
CA GLY A 185 -12.39 0.22 1.54
C GLY A 185 -11.56 -0.73 0.68
N LEU A 186 -10.25 -0.47 0.57
CA LEU A 186 -9.34 -1.29 -0.23
C LEU A 186 -9.06 -2.65 0.39
N ILE A 187 -8.82 -2.73 1.71
CA ILE A 187 -8.74 -4.00 2.46
C ILE A 187 -10.05 -4.78 2.36
N GLY A 188 -11.17 -4.07 2.24
CA GLY A 188 -12.48 -4.66 2.07
C GLY A 188 -12.64 -5.48 0.78
N LEU A 189 -11.91 -5.15 -0.29
CA LEU A 189 -12.01 -5.85 -1.56
C LEU A 189 -11.66 -7.35 -1.47
N PRO A 190 -10.48 -7.74 -0.94
CA PRO A 190 -10.18 -9.15 -0.69
C PRO A 190 -10.89 -9.72 0.55
N VAL A 191 -11.26 -8.87 1.51
CA VAL A 191 -11.86 -9.28 2.79
C VAL A 191 -13.18 -8.53 3.00
N PRO A 192 -14.29 -9.00 2.38
CA PRO A 192 -15.55 -8.26 2.31
C PRO A 192 -16.12 -7.88 3.68
N LEU A 193 -15.90 -8.72 4.69
CA LEU A 193 -16.30 -8.45 6.07
C LEU A 193 -15.64 -7.19 6.63
N LEU A 194 -14.36 -6.95 6.33
CA LEU A 194 -13.65 -5.74 6.78
C LEU A 194 -14.17 -4.50 6.06
N GLY A 195 -14.47 -4.62 4.76
CA GLY A 195 -15.11 -3.56 3.98
C GLY A 195 -16.48 -3.17 4.53
N LEU A 196 -17.30 -4.18 4.86
CA LEU A 196 -18.61 -3.97 5.49
C LEU A 196 -18.49 -3.29 6.85
N ILE A 197 -17.56 -3.73 7.71
CA ILE A 197 -17.29 -3.08 9.00
C ILE A 197 -16.87 -1.62 8.78
N GLY A 198 -16.05 -1.34 7.77
CA GLY A 198 -15.67 0.01 7.35
C GLY A 198 -16.86 0.86 6.94
N ALA A 199 -17.74 0.28 6.12
CA ALA A 199 -18.95 0.93 5.61
C ALA A 199 -20.00 1.17 6.69
N LEU A 200 -20.11 0.30 7.71
CA LEU A 200 -21.05 0.49 8.83
C LEU A 200 -20.53 1.50 9.86
N ARG A 201 -19.22 1.53 10.14
CA ARG A 201 -18.62 2.42 11.14
C ARG A 201 -18.74 3.91 10.76
N LEU A 202 -18.66 4.78 11.78
CA LEU A 202 -18.64 6.25 11.61
C LEU A 202 -17.54 6.69 10.65
N ALA A 203 -17.84 7.68 9.83
CA ALA A 203 -16.97 8.28 8.82
C ALA A 203 -15.88 9.14 9.46
N HIS A 204 -14.84 9.45 8.68
CA HIS A 204 -13.91 10.51 9.05
C HIS A 204 -14.67 11.84 9.18
N PRO A 205 -14.45 12.66 10.22
CA PRO A 205 -15.25 13.86 10.49
C PRO A 205 -15.19 14.88 9.34
N THR A 206 -14.04 14.97 8.66
CA THR A 206 -13.87 15.85 7.48
C THR A 206 -14.19 15.18 6.14
N SER A 207 -14.87 14.02 6.11
CA SER A 207 -15.22 13.34 4.86
C SER A 207 -16.46 13.96 4.18
N TYR A 208 -16.62 13.71 2.88
CA TYR A 208 -17.84 14.07 2.15
C TYR A 208 -19.09 13.49 2.82
N TRP A 209 -19.05 12.23 3.24
CA TRP A 209 -20.17 11.57 3.90
C TRP A 209 -20.56 12.26 5.21
N ALA A 210 -19.59 12.65 6.03
CA ALA A 210 -19.85 13.34 7.29
C ALA A 210 -20.51 14.70 7.04
N ARG A 211 -19.95 15.51 6.14
CA ARG A 211 -20.53 16.82 5.78
C ARG A 211 -21.96 16.72 5.23
N ARG A 212 -22.26 15.68 4.45
CA ARG A 212 -23.54 15.55 3.75
C ARG A 212 -24.64 14.90 4.59
N PHE A 213 -24.30 13.97 5.48
CA PHE A 213 -25.27 13.08 6.13
C PHE A 213 -25.23 13.08 7.66
N TYR A 214 -24.31 13.79 8.32
CA TYR A 214 -24.24 13.81 9.79
C TYR A 214 -24.93 15.07 10.33
N SER A 215 -25.77 14.88 11.36
CA SER A 215 -26.20 15.97 12.24
C SER A 215 -25.06 16.34 13.19
N GLU A 216 -25.11 17.53 13.79
CA GLU A 216 -24.11 18.02 14.75
C GLU A 216 -23.77 16.98 15.83
N ARG A 217 -24.80 16.42 16.50
CA ARG A 217 -24.63 15.37 17.51
C ARG A 217 -23.88 14.12 17.00
N LYS A 218 -24.06 13.77 15.71
CA LYS A 218 -23.41 12.61 15.09
C LYS A 218 -21.98 12.95 14.64
N LEU A 219 -21.74 14.19 14.20
CA LEU A 219 -20.43 14.71 13.85
C LEU A 219 -19.52 14.76 15.09
N GLU A 220 -19.98 15.32 16.20
CA GLU A 220 -19.23 15.32 17.46
C GLU A 220 -18.85 13.90 17.92
N ARG A 221 -19.74 12.92 17.72
CA ARG A 221 -19.43 11.51 18.04
C ARG A 221 -18.33 10.97 17.14
N ALA A 222 -18.30 11.38 15.87
CA ALA A 222 -17.25 11.00 14.94
C ALA A 222 -15.91 11.66 15.30
N GLU A 223 -15.93 12.93 15.72
CA GLU A 223 -14.76 13.68 16.20
C GLU A 223 -14.17 13.07 17.46
N ARG A 224 -14.97 12.88 18.52
CA ARG A 224 -14.52 12.23 19.77
C ARG A 224 -13.89 10.86 19.52
N ARG A 225 -14.46 10.08 18.59
CA ARG A 225 -13.90 8.79 18.20
C ARG A 225 -12.58 8.95 17.45
N PHE A 226 -12.49 9.93 16.55
CA PHE A 226 -11.30 10.19 15.77
C PHE A 226 -10.13 10.63 16.66
N GLU A 227 -10.38 11.48 17.65
CA GLU A 227 -9.40 11.87 18.67
C GLU A 227 -8.83 10.66 19.43
N LEU A 228 -9.69 9.73 19.86
CA LEU A 228 -9.25 8.49 20.52
C LEU A 228 -8.41 7.60 19.60
N TYR A 229 -8.71 7.57 18.30
CA TYR A 229 -7.92 6.85 17.31
C TYR A 229 -6.55 7.48 17.11
N VAL A 230 -6.48 8.81 16.95
CA VAL A 230 -5.24 9.57 16.82
C VAL A 230 -4.38 9.36 18.07
N GLY A 231 -4.93 9.50 19.27
CA GLY A 231 -4.18 9.31 20.52
C GLY A 231 -3.62 7.89 20.72
N ARG A 232 -4.32 6.85 20.26
CA ARG A 232 -3.78 5.47 20.26
C ARG A 232 -2.64 5.30 19.25
N ARG A 233 -2.79 5.89 18.07
CA ARG A 233 -1.78 5.82 17.01
C ARG A 233 -0.51 6.56 17.42
N ASP A 234 -0.65 7.74 18.01
CA ASP A 234 0.48 8.54 18.49
C ASP A 234 1.22 7.80 19.61
N ARG A 235 0.50 7.14 20.52
CA ARG A 235 1.13 6.27 21.54
C ARG A 235 1.90 5.09 20.95
N MET A 236 1.38 4.45 19.91
CA MET A 236 2.12 3.40 19.20
C MET A 236 3.34 3.96 18.49
N ARG A 237 3.23 5.16 17.93
CA ARG A 237 4.37 5.87 17.32
C ARG A 237 5.43 6.21 18.37
N ASP A 238 5.06 6.67 19.56
CA ASP A 238 6.00 6.96 20.65
C ASP A 238 6.72 5.70 21.15
N LEU A 239 6.04 4.56 21.15
CA LEU A 239 6.63 3.26 21.52
C LEU A 239 7.62 2.74 20.48
N VAL A 240 7.39 3.03 19.20
CA VAL A 240 8.22 2.56 18.08
C VAL A 240 9.30 3.58 17.71
N GLY A 241 9.09 4.87 17.98
CA GLY A 241 9.94 5.99 17.53
C GLY A 241 10.59 6.81 18.64
N GLY A 242 10.31 6.53 19.92
CA GLY A 242 10.76 7.37 21.03
C GLY A 242 9.90 8.64 21.18
N ARG A 243 9.72 9.11 22.42
CA ARG A 243 8.93 10.33 22.72
C ARG A 243 9.65 11.55 22.16
N GLU A 244 9.09 12.18 21.14
CA GLU A 244 9.44 13.57 20.80
C GLU A 244 9.12 14.44 22.03
N GLN A 245 10.15 15.03 22.65
CA GLN A 245 9.97 15.99 23.73
C GLN A 245 9.21 17.19 23.17
N ARG A 246 7.93 17.30 23.50
CA ARG A 246 7.17 18.53 23.25
C ARG A 246 7.75 19.60 24.16
N THR A 247 8.53 20.52 23.59
CA THR A 247 8.85 21.79 24.27
C THR A 247 7.55 22.56 24.56
N PRO A 248 7.47 23.22 25.72
CA PRO A 248 6.27 23.87 26.21
C PRO A 248 5.78 25.02 25.33
#